data_AF-A0A496WM91-F1
#
_entry.id   AF-A0A496WM91-F1
#
_cell.length_a   1.000
_cell.length_b   1.000
_cell.length_c   1.000
_cell.angle_alpha   90.00
_cell.angle_beta   90.00
_cell.angle_gamma   90.00
#
_symmetry.space_group_name_H-M   'P 1'
#
loop_
_entity.id
_entity.type
_entity.pdbx_description
1 polymer ?
#
loop_
_entity_poly.entity_id
_entity_poly.type
_entity_poly.pdbx_seq_one_letter_code
_entity_poly.pdbx_strand_id
1 'polypeptide(L)'
;EPPDQRPTLPPQIEKKVKLSPAHWLIALLAHDPRLAATIEDDHTAQLETLDAPGIEILLPLIRLLKEHPDYTLNHLLGYWRGIHGQEQGEHLARIVSSDLISAPGHTPDSNSAQARDIITGLLRHADRQLPVKEQAERLLNKHLLNDEDHKIAVQLWHQLTAENADANLILAVKQLLTKKIPAEK
;
A
#
# COMPACT_ATOMS: atom_id res chain seq x y z
N GLU A 1 19.48 34.07 -46.73
CA GLU A 1 19.48 34.72 -45.39
C GLU A 1 18.26 34.25 -44.61
N PRO A 2 18.37 34.10 -43.27
CA PRO A 2 17.81 32.96 -42.56
C PRO A 2 16.38 33.16 -42.05
N PRO A 3 15.56 32.10 -41.98
CA PRO A 3 14.38 32.09 -41.13
C PRO A 3 14.77 31.81 -39.67
N ASP A 4 14.51 32.80 -38.82
CA ASP A 4 14.16 32.75 -37.39
C ASP A 4 14.29 31.37 -36.71
N GLN A 5 15.50 31.02 -36.25
CA GLN A 5 15.68 29.90 -35.31
C GLN A 5 15.17 30.34 -33.93
N ARG A 6 13.88 30.13 -33.67
CA ARG A 6 13.36 30.12 -32.29
C ARG A 6 14.06 28.99 -31.54
N PRO A 7 14.68 29.24 -30.37
CA PRO A 7 15.25 28.17 -29.58
C PRO A 7 14.13 27.24 -29.14
N THR A 8 14.14 26.00 -29.67
CA THR A 8 13.40 24.88 -29.12
C THR A 8 13.92 24.64 -27.72
N LEU A 9 13.16 25.10 -26.72
CA LEU A 9 13.37 24.71 -25.33
C LEU A 9 13.39 23.16 -25.29
N PRO A 10 14.41 22.53 -24.68
CA PRO A 10 14.40 21.08 -24.53
C PRO A 10 13.14 20.68 -23.73
N PRO A 11 12.53 19.52 -24.00
CA PRO A 11 11.49 19.01 -23.13
C PRO A 11 12.09 18.95 -21.73
N GLN A 12 11.56 19.77 -20.83
CA GLN A 12 11.83 19.60 -19.42
C GLN A 12 11.35 18.19 -19.11
N ILE A 13 12.28 17.25 -18.99
CA ILE A 13 12.03 15.96 -18.38
C ILE A 13 11.74 16.34 -16.93
N GLU A 14 10.47 16.66 -16.67
CA GLU A 14 9.91 16.75 -15.35
C GLU A 14 10.37 15.48 -14.67
N LYS A 15 11.25 15.63 -13.69
CA LYS A 15 11.78 14.53 -12.91
C LYS A 15 10.55 13.87 -12.32
N LYS A 16 10.05 12.81 -12.98
CA LYS A 16 8.95 11.98 -12.51
C LYS A 16 9.37 11.56 -11.12
N VAL A 17 8.85 12.27 -10.13
CA VAL A 17 9.08 11.96 -8.73
C VAL A 17 8.59 10.53 -8.62
N LYS A 18 9.52 9.59 -8.44
CA LYS A 18 9.17 8.19 -8.19
C LYS A 18 8.45 8.21 -6.85
N LEU A 19 7.14 8.43 -6.90
CA LEU A 19 6.30 8.44 -5.72
C LEU A 19 6.36 7.03 -5.14
N SER A 20 6.77 6.95 -3.88
CA SER A 20 6.71 5.71 -3.12
C SER A 20 5.27 5.17 -3.14
N PRO A 21 5.08 3.85 -3.07
CA PRO A 21 3.74 3.25 -3.02
C PRO A 21 2.84 3.89 -1.94
N ALA A 22 3.39 4.26 -0.78
CA ALA A 22 2.67 5.01 0.25
C ALA A 22 2.20 6.39 -0.23
N HIS A 23 3.05 7.17 -0.92
CA HIS A 23 2.67 8.46 -1.49
C HIS A 23 1.61 8.33 -2.58
N TRP A 24 1.65 7.25 -3.35
CA TRP A 24 0.64 6.97 -4.37
C TRP A 24 -0.73 6.70 -3.72
N LEU A 25 -0.73 5.89 -2.66
CA LEU A 25 -1.93 5.60 -1.89
C LEU A 25 -2.48 6.85 -1.18
N ILE A 26 -1.61 7.72 -0.66
CA ILE A 26 -1.99 9.04 -0.11
C ILE A 26 -2.71 9.88 -1.17
N ALA A 27 -2.14 9.97 -2.38
CA ALA A 27 -2.75 10.73 -3.46
C ALA A 27 -4.14 10.17 -3.82
N LEU A 28 -4.28 8.85 -3.95
CA LEU A 28 -5.58 8.24 -4.20
C LEU A 28 -6.60 8.52 -3.09
N LEU A 29 -6.23 8.30 -1.84
CA LEU A 29 -7.11 8.46 -0.68
C LEU A 29 -7.57 9.92 -0.52
N ALA A 30 -6.69 10.87 -0.85
CA ALA A 30 -7.02 12.29 -0.81
C ALA A 30 -8.01 12.72 -1.91
N HIS A 31 -8.04 12.01 -3.05
CA HIS A 31 -9.01 12.24 -4.13
C HIS A 31 -10.30 11.44 -3.94
N ASP A 32 -10.18 10.20 -3.46
CA ASP A 32 -11.30 9.31 -3.18
C ASP A 32 -11.23 8.81 -1.72
N PRO A 33 -11.78 9.58 -0.77
CA PRO A 33 -11.73 9.26 0.66
C PRO A 33 -12.49 7.98 1.01
N ARG A 34 -13.42 7.54 0.15
CA ARG A 34 -14.21 6.31 0.35
C ARG A 34 -13.34 5.06 0.26
N LEU A 35 -12.20 5.12 -0.43
CA LEU A 35 -11.21 4.05 -0.43
C LEU A 35 -10.70 3.71 0.97
N ALA A 36 -10.66 4.67 1.90
CA ALA A 36 -10.22 4.44 3.27
C ALA A 36 -11.12 3.41 3.99
N ALA A 37 -12.41 3.37 3.67
CA ALA A 37 -13.35 2.39 4.23
C ALA A 37 -13.08 0.95 3.77
N THR A 38 -12.37 0.77 2.65
CA THR A 38 -11.97 -0.56 2.16
C THR A 38 -10.72 -1.11 2.86
N ILE A 39 -10.03 -0.27 3.62
CA ILE A 39 -8.80 -0.64 4.33
C ILE A 39 -9.18 -1.15 5.72
N GLU A 40 -9.01 -2.44 5.95
CA GLU A 40 -9.22 -3.04 7.27
C GLU A 40 -8.23 -2.51 8.31
N ASP A 41 -8.63 -2.51 9.59
CA ASP A 41 -7.76 -2.07 10.69
C ASP A 41 -6.52 -2.97 10.84
N ASP A 42 -6.65 -4.27 10.55
CA ASP A 42 -5.51 -5.19 10.49
C ASP A 42 -4.48 -4.72 9.45
N HIS A 43 -4.92 -4.35 8.24
CA HIS A 43 -4.02 -3.79 7.22
C HIS A 43 -3.33 -2.51 7.71
N THR A 44 -4.00 -1.67 8.49
CA THR A 44 -3.40 -0.45 9.03
C THR A 44 -2.29 -0.79 10.03
N ALA A 45 -2.53 -1.75 10.92
CA ALA A 45 -1.53 -2.24 11.87
C ALA A 45 -0.33 -2.90 11.17
N GLN A 46 -0.54 -3.56 10.04
CA GLN A 46 0.54 -4.10 9.20
C GLN A 46 1.39 -3.02 8.55
N LEU A 47 0.75 -1.95 8.08
CA LEU A 47 1.46 -0.83 7.50
C LEU A 47 2.26 -0.07 8.56
N GLU A 48 1.82 -0.06 9.82
CA GLU A 48 2.59 0.50 10.96
C GLU A 48 3.92 -0.21 11.21
N THR A 49 4.05 -1.49 10.87
CA THR A 49 5.32 -2.22 11.03
C THR A 49 6.32 -1.96 9.88
N LEU A 50 5.90 -1.26 8.82
CA LEU A 50 6.78 -0.91 7.71
C LEU A 50 7.56 0.37 7.99
N ASP A 51 8.88 0.28 7.95
CA ASP A 51 9.76 1.44 7.80
C ASP A 51 9.82 1.85 6.32
N ALA A 52 8.75 2.48 5.82
CA ALA A 52 8.68 2.95 4.44
C ALA A 52 8.34 4.45 4.35
N PRO A 53 9.00 5.19 3.44
CA PRO A 53 8.80 6.64 3.33
C PRO A 53 7.35 6.95 2.92
N GLY A 54 6.69 7.80 3.72
CA GLY A 54 5.30 8.21 3.51
C GLY A 54 4.28 7.40 4.33
N ILE A 55 4.67 6.30 4.98
CA ILE A 55 3.78 5.56 5.90
C ILE A 55 3.35 6.45 7.08
N GLU A 56 4.25 7.29 7.58
CA GLU A 56 3.99 8.25 8.65
C GLU A 56 2.86 9.25 8.34
N ILE A 57 2.62 9.54 7.06
CA ILE A 57 1.54 10.41 6.58
C ILE A 57 0.30 9.58 6.25
N LEU A 58 0.51 8.42 5.62
CA LEU A 58 -0.55 7.52 5.17
C LEU A 58 -1.41 7.03 6.35
N LEU A 59 -0.81 6.63 7.46
CA LEU A 59 -1.52 6.08 8.62
C LEU A 59 -2.50 7.09 9.27
N PRO A 60 -2.07 8.31 9.67
CA PRO A 60 -2.99 9.31 10.18
C PRO A 60 -4.03 9.73 9.13
N LEU A 61 -3.68 9.69 7.84
CA LEU A 61 -4.61 9.99 6.76
C LEU A 61 -5.72 8.94 6.66
N ILE A 62 -5.38 7.64 6.69
CA ILE A 62 -6.36 6.55 6.67
C ILE A 62 -7.30 6.67 7.87
N ARG A 63 -6.76 6.92 9.07
CA ARG A 63 -7.57 7.08 10.29
C ARG A 63 -8.54 8.25 10.16
N LEU A 64 -8.06 9.40 9.71
CA LEU A 64 -8.89 10.60 9.50
C LEU A 64 -10.01 10.35 8.46
N LEU A 65 -9.68 9.70 7.35
CA LEU A 65 -10.65 9.43 6.28
C LEU A 65 -11.65 8.33 6.64
N LYS A 66 -11.29 7.41 7.54
CA LYS A 66 -12.24 6.46 8.14
C LYS A 66 -13.26 7.15 9.04
N GLU A 67 -12.82 8.14 9.82
CA GLU A 67 -13.72 8.95 10.67
C GLU A 67 -14.54 9.94 9.84
N HIS A 68 -13.98 10.43 8.74
CA HIS A 68 -14.58 11.44 7.88
C HIS A 68 -14.50 11.08 6.38
N PRO A 69 -15.30 10.11 5.91
CA PRO A 69 -15.29 9.68 4.51
C PRO A 69 -15.84 10.75 3.53
N ASP A 70 -16.50 11.78 4.05
CA ASP A 70 -17.02 12.93 3.26
C ASP A 70 -16.03 14.11 3.19
N TYR A 71 -14.82 13.98 3.72
CA TYR A 71 -13.82 15.04 3.61
C TYR A 71 -13.35 15.21 2.16
N THR A 72 -13.48 16.43 1.67
CA THR A 72 -12.91 16.83 0.38
C THR A 72 -11.41 17.07 0.55
N LEU A 73 -10.67 16.98 -0.56
CA LEU A 73 -9.25 17.31 -0.59
C LEU A 73 -8.92 18.65 0.09
N ASN A 74 -9.75 19.68 -0.11
CA ASN A 74 -9.55 20.98 0.52
C ASN A 74 -9.68 20.93 2.05
N HIS A 75 -10.67 20.20 2.57
CA HIS A 75 -10.81 20.00 4.02
C HIS A 75 -9.63 19.20 4.58
N LEU A 76 -9.20 18.17 3.86
CA LEU A 76 -8.05 17.36 4.24
C LEU A 76 -6.77 18.19 4.32
N LEU A 77 -6.44 18.95 3.25
CA LEU A 77 -5.25 19.81 3.23
C LEU A 77 -5.32 20.91 4.30
N GLY A 78 -6.52 21.49 4.54
CA GLY A 78 -6.74 22.47 5.59
C GLY A 78 -6.50 21.89 6.98
N TYR A 79 -7.06 20.72 7.27
CA TYR A 79 -6.84 19.99 8.52
C TYR A 79 -5.36 19.65 8.70
N TRP A 80 -4.72 19.12 7.66
CA TRP A 80 -3.30 18.74 7.71
C TRP A 80 -2.38 19.93 8.00
N ARG A 81 -2.63 21.07 7.36
CA ARG A 81 -1.92 22.33 7.63
C ARG A 81 -2.11 22.83 9.07
N GLY A 82 -3.30 22.60 9.64
CA GLY A 82 -3.62 22.99 11.01
C GLY A 82 -2.97 22.11 12.08
N ILE A 83 -2.91 20.80 11.85
CA ILE A 83 -2.38 19.82 12.82
C ILE A 83 -0.86 19.64 12.68
N HIS A 84 -0.36 19.48 11.46
CA HIS A 84 1.05 19.15 11.20
C HIS A 84 1.90 20.35 10.76
N GLY A 85 1.27 21.52 10.56
CA GLY A 85 1.93 22.74 10.11
C GLY A 85 1.93 22.93 8.59
N GLN A 86 2.31 24.13 8.15
CA GLN A 86 2.25 24.54 6.75
C GLN A 86 3.13 23.68 5.84
N GLU A 87 4.35 23.34 6.28
CA GLU A 87 5.31 22.54 5.50
C GLU A 87 4.76 21.15 5.15
N GLN A 88 4.18 20.45 6.12
CA GLN A 88 3.59 19.12 5.88
C GLN A 88 2.33 19.19 5.04
N GLY A 89 1.53 20.24 5.19
CA GLY A 89 0.36 20.47 4.35
C GLY A 89 0.72 20.80 2.90
N GLU A 90 1.80 21.53 2.65
CA GLU A 90 2.35 21.73 1.31
C GLU A 90 2.95 20.45 0.73
N HIS A 91 3.60 19.63 1.56
CA HIS A 91 4.09 18.32 1.15
C HIS A 91 2.95 17.40 0.71
N LEU A 92 1.88 17.31 1.53
CA LEU A 92 0.68 16.58 1.18
C LEU A 92 0.04 17.14 -0.10
N ALA A 93 -0.10 18.46 -0.21
CA ALA A 93 -0.63 19.09 -1.42
C ALA A 93 0.22 18.72 -2.65
N ARG A 94 1.55 18.70 -2.55
CA ARG A 94 2.44 18.31 -3.65
C ARG A 94 2.27 16.85 -4.05
N ILE A 95 2.11 15.95 -3.10
CA ILE A 95 1.83 14.52 -3.36
C ILE A 95 0.51 14.40 -4.10
N VAL A 96 -0.53 15.09 -3.62
CA VAL A 96 -1.88 14.98 -4.18
C VAL A 96 -2.03 15.68 -5.53
N SER A 97 -1.31 16.79 -5.74
CA SER A 97 -1.22 17.51 -7.01
C SER A 97 -0.22 16.89 -7.98
N SER A 98 0.48 15.82 -7.59
CA SER A 98 1.32 15.09 -8.54
C SER A 98 0.45 14.53 -9.66
N ASP A 99 0.93 14.62 -10.90
CA ASP A 99 0.21 14.31 -12.16
C ASP A 99 -0.26 12.84 -12.31
N LEU A 100 -0.21 12.05 -11.23
CA LEU A 100 -0.65 10.66 -11.16
C LEU A 100 -2.10 10.45 -11.59
N ILE A 101 -2.99 11.38 -11.25
CA ILE A 101 -4.43 11.26 -11.54
C ILE A 101 -4.79 11.92 -12.89
N SER A 102 -3.86 12.66 -13.50
CA SER A 102 -4.09 13.42 -14.75
C SER A 102 -3.89 12.56 -16.00
N ALA A 103 -3.29 11.38 -15.87
CA ALA A 103 -3.08 10.46 -16.97
C ALA A 103 -4.42 9.93 -17.52
N PRO A 104 -4.66 9.97 -18.85
CA PRO A 104 -5.88 9.45 -19.44
C PRO A 104 -6.00 7.94 -19.18
N GLY A 105 -6.96 7.53 -18.36
CA GLY A 105 -7.13 6.13 -17.92
C GLY A 105 -7.50 5.95 -16.44
N HIS A 106 -7.43 7.01 -15.63
CA HIS A 106 -7.90 7.01 -14.24
C HIS A 106 -9.43 7.10 -14.17
N THR A 107 -10.11 5.96 -14.17
CA THR A 107 -11.51 5.85 -13.76
C THR A 107 -11.57 5.55 -12.25
N PRO A 108 -12.64 5.92 -11.53
CA PRO A 108 -12.78 5.58 -10.11
C PRO A 108 -12.62 4.06 -9.82
N ASP A 109 -13.04 3.22 -10.77
CA ASP A 109 -12.85 1.77 -10.70
C ASP A 109 -11.36 1.36 -10.81
N SER A 110 -10.65 1.90 -11.80
CA SER A 110 -9.21 1.68 -11.98
C SER A 110 -8.40 2.22 -10.79
N ASN A 111 -8.80 3.35 -10.23
CA ASN A 111 -8.18 3.96 -9.05
C ASN A 111 -8.32 3.04 -7.83
N SER A 112 -9.52 2.48 -7.63
CA SER A 112 -9.80 1.54 -6.55
C SER A 112 -8.99 0.25 -6.69
N ALA A 113 -8.89 -0.27 -7.92
CA ALA A 113 -8.08 -1.46 -8.21
C ALA A 113 -6.58 -1.21 -7.96
N GLN A 114 -6.06 -0.07 -8.41
CA GLN A 114 -4.66 0.31 -8.17
C GLN A 114 -4.40 0.56 -6.67
N ALA A 115 -5.33 1.17 -5.94
CA ALA A 115 -5.24 1.33 -4.49
C ALA A 115 -5.06 -0.03 -3.80
N ARG A 116 -5.92 -0.98 -4.14
CA ARG A 116 -5.89 -2.34 -3.60
C ARG A 116 -4.61 -3.07 -3.96
N ASP A 117 -4.14 -2.94 -5.20
CA ASP A 117 -2.88 -3.54 -5.64
C ASP A 117 -1.69 -3.01 -4.83
N ILE A 118 -1.62 -1.70 -4.64
CA ILE A 118 -0.56 -1.05 -3.86
C ILE A 118 -0.63 -1.44 -2.39
N ILE A 119 -1.82 -1.46 -1.79
CA ILE A 119 -2.01 -1.95 -0.43
C ILE A 119 -1.53 -3.40 -0.34
N THR A 120 -1.93 -4.26 -1.26
CA THR A 120 -1.51 -5.67 -1.30
C THR A 120 0.00 -5.81 -1.41
N GLY A 121 0.65 -5.00 -2.25
CA GLY A 121 2.09 -4.95 -2.39
C GLY A 121 2.82 -4.48 -1.12
N LEU A 122 2.30 -3.45 -0.46
CA LEU A 122 2.83 -2.95 0.81
C LEU A 122 2.68 -3.98 1.93
N LEU A 123 1.49 -4.59 2.07
CA LEU A 123 1.25 -5.65 3.06
C LEU A 123 2.17 -6.84 2.84
N ARG A 124 2.37 -7.26 1.59
CA ARG A 124 3.32 -8.33 1.24
C ARG A 124 4.75 -7.94 1.59
N HIS A 125 5.12 -6.68 1.40
CA HIS A 125 6.43 -6.19 1.81
C HIS A 125 6.57 -6.21 3.34
N ALA A 126 5.53 -5.81 4.07
CA ALA A 126 5.49 -5.86 5.54
C ALA A 126 5.67 -7.29 6.05
N ASP A 127 4.93 -8.22 5.45
CA ASP A 127 4.98 -9.63 5.79
C ASP A 127 6.39 -10.21 5.58
N ARG A 128 7.04 -9.88 4.47
CA ARG A 128 8.42 -10.33 4.20
C ARG A 128 9.47 -9.76 5.17
N GLN A 129 9.19 -8.65 5.83
CA GLN A 129 10.09 -8.07 6.85
C GLN A 129 9.92 -8.75 8.21
N LEU A 130 8.81 -9.44 8.46
CA LEU A 130 8.58 -10.15 9.71
C LEU A 130 9.49 -11.38 9.83
N PRO A 131 9.83 -11.82 11.05
CA PRO A 131 10.51 -13.09 11.24
C PRO A 131 9.65 -14.25 10.74
N VAL A 132 10.29 -15.32 10.28
CA VAL A 132 9.66 -16.53 9.69
C VAL A 132 8.54 -17.08 10.59
N LYS A 133 8.72 -16.99 11.91
CA LYS A 133 7.71 -17.41 12.90
C LYS A 133 6.43 -16.58 12.82
N GLU A 134 6.54 -15.25 12.84
CA GLU A 134 5.36 -14.38 12.77
C GLU A 134 4.67 -14.47 11.40
N GLN A 135 5.44 -14.55 10.31
CA GLN A 135 4.87 -14.80 8.97
C GLN A 135 3.99 -16.06 8.95
N ALA A 136 4.45 -17.15 9.57
CA ALA A 136 3.68 -18.38 9.67
C ALA A 136 2.43 -18.22 10.54
N GLU A 137 2.50 -17.55 11.69
CA GLU A 137 1.34 -17.30 12.55
C GLU A 137 0.27 -16.46 11.84
N ARG A 138 0.69 -15.47 11.06
CA ARG A 138 -0.22 -14.65 10.25
C ARG A 138 -0.87 -15.44 9.12
N LEU A 139 -0.08 -16.26 8.43
CA LEU A 139 -0.59 -17.14 7.39
C LEU A 139 -1.63 -18.13 7.93
N LEU A 140 -1.41 -18.61 9.16
CA LEU A 140 -2.35 -19.50 9.86
C LEU A 140 -3.64 -18.78 10.30
N ASN A 141 -3.57 -17.49 10.61
CA ASN A 141 -4.74 -16.65 10.91
C ASN A 141 -5.50 -16.21 9.66
N LYS A 142 -4.92 -16.36 8.47
CA LYS A 142 -5.56 -15.98 7.21
C LYS A 142 -6.70 -16.95 6.87
N HIS A 143 -7.91 -16.42 6.77
CA HIS A 143 -9.13 -17.21 6.52
C HIS A 143 -9.23 -17.73 5.06
N LEU A 144 -8.60 -17.05 4.10
CA LEU A 144 -8.55 -17.41 2.68
C LEU A 144 -7.11 -17.45 2.19
N LEU A 145 -6.69 -18.60 1.68
CA LEU A 145 -5.36 -18.86 1.15
C LEU A 145 -5.41 -18.91 -0.37
N ASN A 146 -4.68 -18.04 -1.03
CA ASN A 146 -4.48 -18.08 -2.48
C ASN A 146 -3.26 -18.94 -2.86
N ASP A 147 -3.08 -19.18 -4.16
CA ASP A 147 -1.92 -19.93 -4.70
C ASP A 147 -0.58 -19.33 -4.25
N GLU A 148 -0.51 -18.00 -4.15
CA GLU A 148 0.66 -17.31 -3.62
C GLU A 148 0.89 -17.59 -2.13
N ASP A 149 -0.17 -17.60 -1.31
CA ASP A 149 -0.10 -17.92 0.11
C ASP A 149 0.38 -19.38 0.33
N HIS A 150 -0.02 -20.29 -0.56
CA HIS A 150 0.44 -21.69 -0.53
C HIS A 150 1.94 -21.80 -0.82
N LYS A 151 2.45 -21.04 -1.80
CA LYS A 151 3.89 -20.96 -2.08
C LYS A 151 4.67 -20.41 -0.89
N ILE A 152 4.16 -19.35 -0.26
CA ILE A 152 4.74 -18.77 0.96
C ILE A 152 4.74 -19.82 2.08
N ALA A 153 3.63 -20.55 2.29
CA ALA A 153 3.54 -21.62 3.28
C ALA A 153 4.59 -22.71 3.06
N VAL A 154 4.84 -23.13 1.82
CA VAL A 154 5.86 -24.14 1.50
C VAL A 154 7.26 -23.61 1.83
N GLN A 155 7.57 -22.38 1.44
CA GLN A 155 8.87 -21.77 1.74
C GLN A 155 9.11 -21.64 3.26
N LEU A 156 8.11 -21.13 3.98
CA LEU A 156 8.16 -21.00 5.44
C LEU A 156 8.31 -22.37 6.12
N TRP A 157 7.58 -23.39 5.66
CA TRP A 157 7.70 -24.74 6.21
C TRP A 157 9.12 -25.30 6.08
N HIS A 158 9.77 -25.10 4.92
CA HIS A 158 11.16 -25.50 4.72
C HIS A 158 12.12 -24.74 5.63
N GLN A 159 11.95 -23.41 5.78
CA GLN A 159 12.78 -22.58 6.66
C GLN A 159 12.62 -22.97 8.14
N LEU A 160 11.38 -23.09 8.62
CA LEU A 160 11.07 -23.49 10.00
C LEU A 160 11.63 -24.87 10.35
N THR A 161 11.55 -25.82 9.41
CA THR A 161 12.09 -27.17 9.60
C THR A 161 13.62 -27.16 9.62
N ALA A 162 14.26 -26.34 8.76
CA ALA A 162 15.71 -26.19 8.72
C ALA A 162 16.27 -25.50 9.97
N GLU A 163 15.57 -24.49 10.49
CA GLU A 163 15.95 -23.76 11.71
C GLU A 163 15.56 -24.49 13.01
N ASN A 164 14.94 -25.67 12.91
CA ASN A 164 14.43 -26.46 14.04
C ASN A 164 13.54 -25.61 14.97
N ALA A 165 12.68 -24.79 14.35
CA ALA A 165 11.76 -23.91 15.05
C ALA A 165 10.64 -24.70 15.75
N ASP A 166 9.72 -23.99 16.41
CA ASP A 166 8.57 -24.55 17.12
C ASP A 166 7.88 -25.70 16.36
N ALA A 167 7.93 -26.92 16.93
CA ALA A 167 7.35 -28.11 16.33
C ALA A 167 5.84 -27.97 16.08
N ASN A 168 5.14 -27.20 16.92
CA ASN A 168 3.72 -26.93 16.76
C ASN A 168 3.45 -26.03 15.54
N LEU A 169 4.33 -25.06 15.29
CA LEU A 169 4.24 -24.15 14.15
C LEU A 169 4.52 -24.88 12.83
N ILE A 170 5.54 -25.74 12.80
CA ILE A 170 5.86 -26.61 11.64
C ILE A 170 4.66 -27.51 11.33
N LEU A 171 4.04 -28.11 12.35
CA LEU A 171 2.86 -28.96 12.19
C LEU A 171 1.65 -28.17 11.68
N ALA A 172 1.41 -26.97 12.20
CA ALA A 172 0.30 -26.11 11.79
C ALA A 172 0.43 -25.67 10.33
N VAL A 173 1.62 -25.19 9.90
CA VAL A 173 1.89 -24.83 8.50
C VAL A 173 1.75 -26.05 7.60
N LYS A 174 2.24 -27.22 8.03
CA LYS A 174 2.05 -28.48 7.28
C LYS A 174 0.57 -28.84 7.13
N GLN A 175 -0.25 -28.69 8.17
CA GLN A 175 -1.69 -28.94 8.08
C GLN A 175 -2.37 -27.98 7.10
N LEU A 176 -1.93 -26.72 7.07
CA LEU A 176 -2.40 -25.72 6.11
C LEU A 176 -2.07 -26.10 4.67
N LEU A 177 -0.86 -26.61 4.41
CA LEU A 177 -0.46 -27.16 3.10
C LEU A 177 -1.28 -28.39 2.68
N THR A 178 -1.75 -29.17 3.67
CA THR A 178 -2.48 -30.43 3.46
C THR A 178 -3.99 -30.23 3.32
N LYS A 179 -4.54 -29.15 3.89
CA LYS A 179 -5.89 -28.65 3.59
C LYS A 179 -5.89 -28.14 2.15
N LYS A 180 -5.98 -29.05 1.19
CA LYS A 180 -6.18 -28.71 -0.22
C LYS A 180 -7.37 -27.76 -0.35
N ILE A 181 -7.11 -26.67 -1.07
CA ILE A 181 -8.07 -25.83 -1.81
C ILE A 181 -9.23 -26.73 -2.27
N PRO A 182 -10.48 -26.52 -1.82
CA PRO A 182 -11.60 -27.20 -2.44
C PRO A 182 -11.57 -26.82 -3.91
N ALA A 183 -11.37 -27.81 -4.78
CA ALA A 183 -11.54 -27.63 -6.21
C ALA A 183 -13.00 -27.23 -6.41
N GLU A 184 -13.26 -25.93 -6.60
CA GLU A 184 -14.55 -25.46 -7.09
C GLU A 184 -14.83 -26.20 -8.41
N LYS A 185 -15.96 -26.91 -8.40
CA LYS A 185 -16.51 -27.66 -9.52
C LYS A 185 -17.33 -26.75 -10.42
#